data_AF-T2JP27-F1
#
_entry.id   AF-T2JP27-F1
#
_cell.length_a   1.000
_cell.length_b   1.000
_cell.length_c   1.000
_cell.angle_alpha   90.00
_cell.angle_beta   90.00
_cell.angle_gamma   90.00
#
_symmetry.space_group_name_H-M   'P 1'
#
loop_
_entity.id
_entity.type
_entity.pdbx_description
1 polymer ?
#
loop_
_entity_poly.entity_id
_entity_poly.type
_entity_poly.pdbx_seq_one_letter_code
_entity_poly.pdbx_strand_id
1 'polypeptide(L)'
;MKSMAGSVIYTPGYAPMEQMQGRAKPASDIYSLGVTAVRLLTQCFPNDEDEYGNTIDKLLDENHSDWRWREYAQEQGITINPGLADILDKMLAQNISNRYQTAEAVLNDLNSLDTS
;
A
#
# COMPACT_ATOMS: atom_id res chain seq x y z
N MET A 1 -24.99 -23.56 -18.95
CA MET A 1 -24.50 -23.35 -17.58
C MET A 1 -23.66 -22.07 -17.60
N LYS A 2 -24.21 -20.92 -17.18
CA LYS A 2 -23.49 -19.63 -17.11
C LYS A 2 -22.77 -19.58 -15.76
N SER A 3 -21.45 -19.48 -15.75
CA SER A 3 -20.70 -19.18 -14.53
C SER A 3 -21.02 -17.74 -14.10
N MET A 4 -21.50 -17.57 -12.87
CA MET A 4 -21.63 -16.25 -12.25
C MET A 4 -20.22 -15.82 -11.83
N ALA A 5 -19.50 -15.17 -12.75
CA ALA A 5 -18.34 -14.37 -12.35
C ALA A 5 -18.88 -13.23 -11.48
N GLY A 6 -18.71 -13.34 -10.16
CA GLY A 6 -19.01 -12.23 -9.27
C GLY A 6 -18.25 -10.98 -9.73
N SER A 7 -18.88 -9.82 -9.66
CA SER A 7 -18.22 -8.56 -9.98
C SER A 7 -16.99 -8.40 -9.08
N VAL A 8 -15.80 -8.30 -9.68
CA VAL A 8 -14.58 -7.97 -8.95
C VAL A 8 -14.63 -6.48 -8.65
N ILE A 9 -14.75 -6.12 -7.37
CA ILE A 9 -14.80 -4.73 -6.91
C ILE A 9 -13.44 -4.41 -6.28
N TYR A 10 -12.73 -3.44 -6.84
CA TYR A 10 -11.48 -2.92 -6.29
C TYR A 10 -11.27 -1.46 -6.67
N THR A 11 -10.41 -0.77 -5.92
CA THR A 11 -9.99 0.61 -6.22
C THR A 11 -8.61 0.58 -6.89
N PRO A 12 -8.47 1.01 -8.16
CA PRO A 12 -7.18 1.12 -8.84
C PRO A 12 -6.18 1.95 -8.03
N GLY A 13 -4.94 1.49 -7.95
CA GLY A 13 -3.89 2.16 -7.16
C GLY A 13 -3.94 1.92 -5.65
N TYR A 14 -4.86 1.08 -5.15
CA TYR A 14 -4.95 0.70 -3.72
C TYR A 14 -5.07 -0.81 -3.49
N ALA A 15 -5.61 -1.55 -4.45
CA ALA A 15 -5.81 -2.98 -4.31
C ALA A 15 -4.57 -3.79 -4.73
N PRO A 16 -4.23 -4.87 -3.99
CA PRO A 16 -3.18 -5.78 -4.41
C PRO A 16 -3.68 -6.73 -5.52
N MET A 17 -2.73 -7.35 -6.22
CA MET A 17 -3.02 -8.23 -7.37
C MET A 17 -3.97 -9.38 -7.05
N GLU A 18 -3.85 -10.02 -5.87
CA GLU A 18 -4.75 -11.12 -5.53
C GLU A 18 -6.21 -10.66 -5.33
N GLN A 19 -6.43 -9.42 -4.87
CA GLN A 19 -7.77 -8.85 -4.74
C GLN A 19 -8.37 -8.56 -6.11
N MET A 20 -7.56 -8.04 -7.04
CA MET A 20 -7.94 -7.85 -8.45
C MET A 20 -8.26 -9.18 -9.15
N GLN A 21 -7.71 -10.29 -8.68
CA GLN A 21 -8.03 -11.64 -9.15
C GLN A 21 -9.23 -12.28 -8.44
N GLY A 22 -9.90 -11.57 -7.53
CA GLY A 22 -11.02 -12.09 -6.75
C GLY A 22 -10.62 -13.09 -5.65
N ARG A 23 -9.35 -13.06 -5.20
CA ARG A 23 -8.78 -13.94 -4.17
C ARG A 23 -8.36 -13.16 -2.92
N ALA A 24 -9.17 -12.17 -2.54
CA ALA A 24 -8.92 -11.32 -1.38
C ALA A 24 -8.76 -12.15 -0.09
N LYS A 25 -7.85 -11.71 0.77
CA LYS A 25 -7.56 -12.26 2.09
C LYS A 25 -7.51 -11.12 3.11
N PRO A 26 -7.49 -11.38 4.42
CA PRO A 26 -7.23 -10.33 5.42
C PRO A 26 -5.94 -9.54 5.15
N ALA A 27 -4.90 -10.22 4.64
CA ALA A 27 -3.66 -9.57 4.22
C ALA A 27 -3.81 -8.63 3.01
N SER A 28 -4.86 -8.80 2.19
CA SER A 28 -5.21 -7.89 1.10
C SER A 28 -5.75 -6.57 1.63
N ASP A 29 -6.63 -6.62 2.64
CA ASP A 29 -7.13 -5.42 3.32
C ASP A 29 -5.99 -4.66 4.02
N ILE A 30 -5.05 -5.38 4.63
CA ILE A 30 -3.86 -4.79 5.24
C ILE A 30 -3.00 -4.05 4.20
N TYR A 31 -2.79 -4.65 3.02
CA TYR A 31 -2.08 -3.99 1.94
C TYR A 31 -2.80 -2.69 1.55
N SER A 32 -4.10 -2.75 1.28
CA SER A 32 -4.87 -1.56 0.89
C SER A 32 -4.86 -0.47 1.95
N LEU A 33 -4.92 -0.84 3.24
CA LEU A 33 -4.76 0.11 4.34
C LEU A 33 -3.36 0.74 4.35
N GLY A 34 -2.31 -0.06 4.11
CA GLY A 34 -0.94 0.42 4.00
C GLY A 34 -0.80 1.45 2.86
N VAL A 35 -1.39 1.15 1.70
CA VAL A 35 -1.42 2.08 0.56
C VAL A 35 -2.12 3.38 0.92
N THR A 36 -3.29 3.28 1.56
CA THR A 36 -4.02 4.46 2.02
C THR A 36 -3.17 5.28 3.00
N ALA A 37 -2.50 4.64 3.96
CA ALA A 37 -1.67 5.32 4.93
C ALA A 37 -0.50 6.07 4.27
N VAL A 38 0.26 5.42 3.38
CA VAL A 38 1.39 6.08 2.70
C VAL A 38 0.94 7.23 1.80
N ARG A 39 -0.19 7.09 1.11
CA ARG A 39 -0.75 8.18 0.29
C ARG A 39 -1.22 9.36 1.13
N LEU A 40 -1.82 9.11 2.29
CA LEU A 40 -2.21 10.19 3.21
C LEU A 40 -0.98 10.89 3.81
N LEU A 41 0.07 10.13 4.13
CA LEU A 41 1.34 10.69 4.63
C LEU A 41 2.02 11.57 3.58
N THR A 42 2.06 11.13 2.33
CA THR A 42 2.76 11.84 1.24
C THR A 42 1.90 12.85 0.50
N GLN A 43 0.59 12.82 0.71
CA GLN A 43 -0.41 13.55 -0.07
C GLN A 43 -0.35 13.27 -1.59
N CYS A 44 0.24 12.13 -1.99
CA CYS A 44 0.35 11.75 -3.40
C CYS A 44 -0.66 10.64 -3.75
N PHE A 45 -1.52 10.92 -4.73
CA PHE A 45 -2.63 10.05 -5.10
C PHE A 45 -2.41 9.48 -6.52
N PRO A 46 -3.03 8.34 -6.87
CA PRO A 46 -2.74 7.64 -8.12
C PRO A 46 -3.20 8.38 -9.39
N ASN A 47 -3.86 9.53 -9.24
CA ASN A 47 -4.34 10.36 -10.34
C ASN A 47 -3.53 11.66 -10.47
N ASP A 48 -2.30 11.71 -9.92
CA ASP A 48 -1.40 12.83 -10.17
C ASP A 48 -1.00 12.84 -11.65
N GLU A 49 -0.99 14.03 -12.25
CA GLU A 49 -0.57 14.24 -13.63
C GLU A 49 0.89 14.68 -13.69
N ASP A 50 1.61 14.21 -14.70
CA ASP A 50 2.90 14.78 -15.10
C ASP A 50 2.72 16.11 -15.85
N GLU A 51 3.83 16.76 -16.22
CA GLU A 51 3.82 18.03 -16.96
C GLU A 51 3.18 17.93 -18.37
N TYR A 52 2.91 16.71 -18.86
CA TYR A 52 2.29 16.42 -20.15
C TYR A 52 0.84 15.95 -20.04
N GLY A 53 0.28 15.87 -18.82
CA GLY A 53 -1.09 15.42 -18.56
C GLY A 53 -1.25 13.89 -18.56
N ASN A 54 -0.16 13.12 -18.45
CA ASN A 54 -0.25 11.68 -18.25
C ASN A 54 -0.42 11.39 -16.75
N THR A 55 -1.35 10.49 -16.43
CA THR A 55 -1.47 9.95 -15.07
C THR A 55 -0.21 9.14 -14.74
N ILE A 56 0.49 9.53 -13.68
CA ILE A 56 1.66 8.82 -13.15
C ILE A 56 1.50 8.56 -11.66
N ASP A 57 1.85 7.36 -11.20
CA ASP A 57 1.88 7.07 -9.77
C ASP A 57 3.30 7.27 -9.23
N LYS A 58 3.56 8.44 -8.65
CA LYS A 58 4.91 8.81 -8.16
C LYS A 58 5.40 7.94 -7.01
N LEU A 59 4.50 7.21 -6.34
CA LEU A 59 4.84 6.34 -5.22
C LEU A 59 5.13 4.89 -5.64
N LEU A 60 4.76 4.50 -6.86
CA LEU A 60 4.90 3.14 -7.37
C LEU A 60 5.90 3.13 -8.52
N ASP A 61 6.97 2.35 -8.39
CA ASP A 61 7.85 2.07 -9.51
C ASP A 61 7.20 1.01 -10.41
N GLU A 62 6.65 1.43 -11.54
CA GLU A 62 5.99 0.54 -12.51
C GLU A 62 6.93 -0.56 -13.04
N ASN A 63 8.25 -0.35 -13.03
CA ASN A 63 9.23 -1.32 -13.52
C ASN A 63 9.55 -2.41 -12.50
N HIS A 64 9.47 -2.07 -11.21
CA HIS A 64 9.91 -2.94 -10.11
C HIS A 64 8.76 -3.44 -9.22
N SER A 65 7.55 -2.89 -9.38
CA SER A 65 6.39 -3.15 -8.49
C SER A 65 6.68 -2.85 -7.02
N ASP A 66 7.70 -2.04 -6.77
CA ASP A 66 8.15 -1.63 -5.44
C ASP A 66 7.66 -0.22 -5.13
N TRP A 67 7.31 -0.01 -3.87
CA TRP A 67 6.86 1.28 -3.38
C TRP A 67 8.08 2.17 -3.07
N ARG A 68 8.14 3.35 -3.69
CA ARG A 68 9.19 4.37 -3.47
C ARG A 68 8.72 5.50 -2.55
N TRP A 69 7.77 5.18 -1.68
CA TRP A 69 7.07 6.17 -0.87
C TRP A 69 7.98 6.82 0.18
N ARG A 70 9.01 6.10 0.65
CA ARG A 70 9.99 6.63 1.61
C ARG A 70 10.88 7.69 0.97
N GLU A 71 11.41 7.38 -0.21
CA GLU A 71 12.22 8.29 -1.00
C GLU A 71 11.41 9.54 -1.33
N TYR A 72 10.18 9.35 -1.81
CA TYR A 72 9.27 10.46 -2.09
C TYR A 72 9.00 11.30 -0.83
N ALA A 73 8.68 10.67 0.30
CA ALA A 73 8.44 11.39 1.56
C ALA A 73 9.67 12.21 1.99
N GLN A 74 10.88 11.65 1.87
CA GLN A 74 12.12 12.34 2.17
C GLN A 74 12.37 13.52 1.22
N GLU A 75 12.13 13.36 -0.08
CA GLU A 75 12.22 14.43 -1.09
C GLU A 75 11.25 15.58 -0.78
N GLN A 76 10.07 15.27 -0.23
CA GLN A 76 9.09 16.26 0.24
C GLN A 76 9.41 16.85 1.63
N GLY A 77 10.53 16.45 2.26
CA GLY A 77 10.92 16.91 3.60
C GLY A 77 10.06 16.35 4.74
N ILE A 78 9.33 15.26 4.51
CA ILE A 78 8.49 14.60 5.51
C ILE A 78 9.37 13.70 6.37
N THR A 79 9.41 13.99 7.67
CA THR A 79 10.15 13.16 8.64
C THR A 79 9.23 12.07 9.18
N ILE A 80 9.67 10.82 9.10
CA ILE A 80 8.88 9.64 9.50
C ILE A 80 9.68 8.83 10.52
N ASN A 81 9.00 8.34 11.56
CA ASN A 81 9.60 7.40 12.50
C ASN A 81 10.05 6.13 11.74
N PRO A 82 11.31 5.68 11.88
CA PRO A 82 11.81 4.51 11.15
C PRO A 82 10.99 3.24 11.39
N GLY A 83 10.56 3.00 12.63
CA GLY A 83 9.73 1.84 12.96
C GLY A 83 8.34 1.91 12.35
N LEU A 84 7.71 3.10 12.31
CA LEU A 84 6.44 3.27 11.58
C LEU A 84 6.63 2.97 10.08
N ALA A 85 7.73 3.43 9.50
CA ALA A 85 8.03 3.18 8.11
C ALA A 85 8.24 1.69 7.84
N ASP A 86 8.91 0.95 8.75
CA ASP A 86 9.10 -0.50 8.61
C ASP A 86 7.77 -1.27 8.69
N ILE A 87 6.86 -0.82 9.54
CA ILE A 87 5.49 -1.36 9.61
C ILE A 87 4.77 -1.14 8.28
N LEU A 88 4.82 0.08 7.72
CA LEU A 88 4.18 0.40 6.45
C LEU A 88 4.76 -0.40 5.28
N ASP A 89 6.07 -0.57 5.20
CA ASP A 89 6.70 -1.42 4.17
C ASP A 89 6.22 -2.87 4.25
N LYS A 90 6.13 -3.41 5.47
CA LYS A 90 5.63 -4.77 5.68
C LYS A 90 4.14 -4.89 5.36
N MET A 91 3.33 -3.85 5.56
CA MET A 91 1.95 -3.82 5.07
C MET A 91 1.90 -3.83 3.53
N LEU A 92 2.84 -3.14 2.87
CA LEU A 92 2.92 -2.95 1.42
C LEU A 92 3.64 -4.07 0.65
N ALA A 93 4.14 -5.11 1.33
CA ALA A 93 4.89 -6.17 0.66
C ALA A 93 4.04 -6.87 -0.43
N GLN A 94 4.54 -6.93 -1.67
CA GLN A 94 3.79 -7.54 -2.78
C GLN A 94 3.48 -9.03 -2.51
N ASN A 95 4.47 -9.76 -2.02
CA ASN A 95 4.28 -11.14 -1.61
C ASN A 95 3.45 -11.22 -0.32
N ILE A 96 2.28 -11.85 -0.40
CA ILE A 96 1.37 -12.06 0.73
C ILE A 96 2.08 -12.69 1.93
N SER A 97 3.02 -13.62 1.73
CA SER A 97 3.73 -14.27 2.86
C SER A 97 4.60 -13.32 3.66
N ASN A 98 5.04 -12.21 3.04
CA ASN A 98 5.87 -11.20 3.67
C ASN A 98 5.04 -10.09 4.33
N ARG A 99 3.72 -10.05 4.06
CA ARG A 99 2.79 -9.13 4.72
C ARG A 99 2.39 -9.61 6.10
N TYR A 100 1.88 -8.69 6.91
CA TYR A 100 1.10 -9.08 8.08
C TYR A 100 -0.11 -9.92 7.66
N GLN A 101 -0.34 -11.01 8.40
CA GLN A 101 -1.48 -11.89 8.15
C GLN A 101 -2.73 -11.46 8.92
N THR A 102 -2.58 -10.64 9.96
CA THR A 102 -3.68 -10.18 10.83
C THR A 102 -3.49 -8.71 11.22
N ALA A 103 -4.61 -8.01 11.46
CA ALA A 103 -4.60 -6.64 11.95
C ALA A 103 -4.01 -6.53 13.36
N GLU A 104 -4.19 -7.57 14.19
CA GLU A 104 -3.60 -7.65 15.53
C GLU A 104 -2.07 -7.60 15.47
N ALA A 105 -1.45 -8.26 14.49
CA ALA A 105 0.00 -8.21 14.32
C ALA A 105 0.50 -6.79 13.94
N VAL A 106 -0.26 -6.05 13.12
CA VAL A 106 0.03 -4.63 12.83
C VAL A 106 -0.09 -3.80 14.11
N LEU A 107 -1.17 -3.98 14.87
CA LEU A 107 -1.43 -3.23 16.10
C LEU A 107 -0.36 -3.48 17.17
N ASN A 108 0.10 -4.71 17.32
CA ASN A 108 1.17 -5.06 18.25
C ASN A 108 2.48 -4.33 17.91
N ASP A 109 2.88 -4.32 16.65
CA ASP A 109 4.09 -3.62 16.22
C ASP A 109 3.91 -2.09 16.36
N LEU A 110 2.72 -1.54 16.10
CA LEU A 110 2.43 -0.12 16.35
C LEU A 110 2.53 0.25 17.83
N ASN A 111 1.93 -0.53 18.74
CA ASN A 111 2.00 -0.26 20.18
C ASN A 111 3.44 -0.34 20.73
N SER A 112 4.30 -1.13 20.09
CA SER A 112 5.72 -1.22 20.47
C SER A 112 6.50 0.06 20.17
N LEU A 113 6.03 0.88 19.22
CA LEU A 113 6.65 2.17 18.89
C LEU A 113 6.40 3.21 19.99
N ASP A 114 5.21 3.22 20.60
CA ASP A 114 4.84 4.17 21.64
C ASP A 114 5.57 3.94 22.96
N THR A 115 6.17 2.76 23.13
CA THR A 115 6.89 2.36 24.35
C THR A 115 8.40 2.60 24.26
N SER A 116 8.89 3.09 23.11
CA SER A 116 10.33 3.28 22.82
C SER A 116 10.80 4.74 22.89
#